data_AF-A0A8J5B4G5-F1
#
_entry.id   AF-A0A8J5B4G5-F1
#
_cell.length_a   1.000
_cell.length_b   1.000
_cell.length_c   1.000
_cell.angle_alpha   90.00
_cell.angle_beta   90.00
_cell.angle_gamma   90.00
#
_symmetry.space_group_name_H-M   'P 1'
#
loop_
_entity.id
_entity.type
_entity.pdbx_description
1 polymer ?
#
loop_
_entity_poly.entity_id
_entity_poly.type
_entity_poly.pdbx_seq_one_letter_code
_entity_poly.pdbx_strand_id
1 'polypeptide(L)'
;MLPGGIPYPPPVDNGFWGPTTSTIDWCEENYVVSKYVAEIMNTTTNAVFMIMALYTIINVYREKHHPTIIFAAIGFFIVGFGSWMFHMTLWYEFQLLDELPMIYATCVPLYIVFSNKKSNHFKTLLGVGIAAGALLLTAIYLHNKNPTFHQAAYGILNFIVIGKSVALTKAYISDQKTKNLFWRLLALGLFSFLFGYFLWNLDIHLCNQWIKIRREVGLPYGLVIEGHAWWHIFTGLGVYIYIVYLCYLQVFLAKRQHLYHFLWWCGFFPHVDLLPEAKALWNKLGRAPTETEMAEVTSLSGVSGVKRVSSIHAKSSSVNHHN
;
A
#
# COMPACT_ATOMS: atom_id res chain seq x y z
N MET A 1 29.78 -20.35 2.85
CA MET A 1 29.03 -19.90 1.67
C MET A 1 28.13 -21.01 1.20
N LEU A 2 26.92 -20.67 0.74
CA LEU A 2 26.01 -21.62 0.10
C LEU A 2 26.55 -22.01 -1.29
N PRO A 3 26.12 -23.16 -1.85
CA PRO A 3 26.63 -23.65 -3.14
C PRO A 3 26.49 -22.59 -4.25
N GLY A 4 27.59 -22.30 -4.96
CA GLY A 4 27.62 -21.29 -6.03
C GLY A 4 27.66 -19.83 -5.55
N GLY A 5 27.70 -19.60 -4.23
CA GLY A 5 27.81 -18.25 -3.67
C GLY A 5 29.20 -17.65 -3.79
N ILE A 6 29.28 -16.33 -4.00
CA ILE A 6 30.52 -15.56 -4.01
C ILE A 6 30.64 -14.70 -2.73
N PRO A 7 31.85 -14.40 -2.26
CA PRO A 7 32.03 -13.57 -1.07
C PRO A 7 31.55 -12.13 -1.33
N TYR A 8 30.99 -11.51 -0.28
CA TYR A 8 30.67 -10.08 -0.31
C TYR A 8 31.96 -9.25 -0.42
N PRO A 9 32.01 -8.27 -1.34
CA PRO A 9 33.07 -7.26 -1.33
C PRO A 9 33.12 -6.51 0.02
N PRO A 10 34.25 -5.86 0.34
CA PRO A 10 34.29 -4.91 1.45
C PRO A 10 33.36 -3.72 1.15
N PRO A 11 32.73 -3.14 2.18
CA PRO A 11 31.95 -1.90 2.01
C PRO A 11 32.87 -0.76 1.58
N VAL A 12 32.29 0.23 0.90
CA VAL A 12 33.01 1.42 0.43
C VAL A 12 32.44 2.65 1.10
N ASP A 13 33.30 3.44 1.75
CA ASP A 13 32.86 4.62 2.51
C ASP A 13 32.23 5.71 1.64
N ASN A 14 32.66 5.85 0.38
CA ASN A 14 32.13 6.81 -0.57
C ASN A 14 31.89 6.15 -1.93
N GLY A 15 30.63 5.89 -2.25
CA GLY A 15 30.23 5.48 -3.59
C GLY A 15 30.18 6.65 -4.58
N PHE A 16 29.46 6.46 -5.69
CA PHE A 16 29.30 7.44 -6.76
C PHE A 16 28.74 8.79 -6.27
N TRP A 17 27.84 8.77 -5.29
CA TRP A 17 27.13 9.96 -4.79
C TRP A 17 27.92 10.74 -3.72
N GLY A 18 29.13 10.30 -3.35
CA GLY A 18 29.92 10.94 -2.30
C GLY A 18 29.50 10.49 -0.89
N PRO A 19 29.74 11.31 0.14
CA PRO A 19 29.57 10.90 1.53
C PRO A 19 28.11 10.82 1.97
N THR A 20 27.84 9.90 2.90
CA THR A 20 26.58 9.80 3.62
C THR A 20 26.34 11.05 4.48
N THR A 21 25.19 11.70 4.30
CA THR A 21 24.78 12.89 5.07
C THR A 21 23.51 12.68 5.89
N SER A 22 22.80 11.58 5.67
CA SER A 22 21.62 11.18 6.43
C SER A 22 21.91 11.00 7.92
N THR A 23 20.89 11.12 8.75
CA THR A 23 20.99 10.84 10.19
C THR A 23 20.98 9.35 10.52
N ILE A 24 20.60 8.53 9.54
CA ILE A 24 20.40 7.09 9.64
C ILE A 24 21.01 6.38 8.44
N ASP A 25 21.61 5.23 8.71
CA ASP A 25 22.23 4.27 7.78
C ASP A 25 21.75 2.89 8.22
N TRP A 26 21.27 2.05 7.29
CA TRP A 26 20.61 0.79 7.65
C TRP A 26 21.60 -0.37 7.67
N CYS A 27 21.09 -1.58 7.90
CA CYS A 27 21.98 -2.73 8.07
C CYS A 27 22.54 -3.28 6.75
N GLU A 28 21.97 -2.93 5.60
CA GLU A 28 22.51 -3.30 4.29
C GLU A 28 23.85 -2.63 4.07
N GLU A 29 24.89 -3.41 3.75
CA GLU A 29 26.24 -2.88 3.65
C GLU A 29 26.43 -2.01 2.40
N ASN A 30 26.90 -0.77 2.62
CA ASN A 30 26.96 0.26 1.58
C ASN A 30 27.89 -0.08 0.40
N TYR A 31 27.34 0.05 -0.80
CA TYR A 31 28.01 -0.06 -2.10
C TYR A 31 28.69 -1.41 -2.37
N VAL A 32 28.33 -2.48 -1.63
CA VAL A 32 28.96 -3.81 -1.78
C VAL A 32 28.57 -4.54 -3.06
N VAL A 33 27.41 -4.21 -3.66
CA VAL A 33 26.94 -4.81 -4.93
C VAL A 33 27.18 -3.89 -6.12
N SER A 34 27.04 -2.57 -5.92
CA SER A 34 27.19 -1.56 -6.97
C SER A 34 27.75 -0.28 -6.38
N LYS A 35 28.69 0.36 -7.08
CA LYS A 35 29.19 1.69 -6.69
C LYS A 35 28.16 2.82 -6.86
N TYR A 36 27.03 2.58 -7.54
CA TYR A 36 26.02 3.58 -7.86
C TYR A 36 24.82 3.58 -6.90
N VAL A 37 24.66 2.52 -6.10
CA VAL A 37 23.52 2.32 -5.21
C VAL A 37 24.07 1.85 -3.86
N ALA A 38 23.89 2.63 -2.80
CA ALA A 38 24.42 2.31 -1.47
C ALA A 38 23.84 1.00 -0.96
N GLU A 39 22.51 0.93 -0.82
CA GLU A 39 21.80 -0.24 -0.30
C GLU A 39 20.94 -0.83 -1.43
N ILE A 40 21.43 -1.83 -2.16
CA ILE A 40 20.81 -2.28 -3.42
C ILE A 40 19.43 -2.89 -3.22
N MET A 41 19.23 -3.68 -2.17
CA MET A 41 17.96 -4.34 -1.88
C MET A 41 16.98 -3.36 -1.27
N ASN A 42 17.39 -2.55 -0.31
CA ASN A 42 16.57 -1.49 0.25
C ASN A 42 16.14 -0.50 -0.84
N THR A 43 17.00 -0.18 -1.80
CA THR A 43 16.65 0.67 -2.95
C THR A 43 15.65 -0.01 -3.88
N THR A 44 15.96 -1.20 -4.39
CA THR A 44 15.19 -1.81 -5.49
C THR A 44 13.84 -2.35 -5.05
N THR A 45 13.68 -2.75 -3.79
CA THR A 45 12.40 -3.21 -3.25
C THR A 45 11.34 -2.11 -3.20
N ASN A 46 11.73 -0.84 -3.23
CA ASN A 46 10.81 0.29 -3.34
C ASN A 46 10.07 0.36 -4.68
N ALA A 47 10.49 -0.42 -5.70
CA ALA A 47 9.72 -0.61 -6.93
C ALA A 47 8.27 -1.06 -6.66
N VAL A 48 8.02 -1.83 -5.59
CA VAL A 48 6.68 -2.32 -5.23
C VAL A 48 5.71 -1.16 -5.01
N PHE A 49 6.13 -0.13 -4.28
CA PHE A 49 5.31 1.07 -4.03
C PHE A 49 4.93 1.75 -5.34
N MET A 50 5.93 2.01 -6.19
CA MET A 50 5.73 2.73 -7.45
C MET A 50 4.86 1.95 -8.44
N ILE A 51 5.11 0.65 -8.60
CA ILE A 51 4.33 -0.20 -9.51
C ILE A 51 2.86 -0.28 -9.04
N MET A 52 2.63 -0.51 -7.75
CA MET A 52 1.28 -0.63 -7.20
C MET A 52 0.54 0.72 -7.22
N ALA A 53 1.24 1.83 -7.01
CA ALA A 53 0.69 3.18 -7.18
C ALA A 53 0.27 3.46 -8.63
N LEU A 54 1.14 3.18 -9.60
CA LEU A 54 0.82 3.36 -11.02
C LEU A 54 -0.35 2.47 -11.45
N TYR A 55 -0.36 1.21 -11.02
CA TYR A 55 -1.49 0.31 -11.25
C TYR A 55 -2.79 0.89 -10.66
N THR A 56 -2.74 1.41 -9.43
CA THR A 56 -3.91 2.04 -8.78
C THR A 56 -4.42 3.23 -9.60
N ILE A 57 -3.54 4.11 -10.06
CA ILE A 57 -3.91 5.26 -10.90
C ILE A 57 -4.62 4.77 -12.18
N ILE A 58 -4.03 3.79 -12.86
CA ILE A 58 -4.60 3.19 -14.07
C ILE A 58 -5.99 2.59 -13.78
N ASN A 59 -6.13 1.83 -12.69
CA ASN A 59 -7.39 1.21 -12.29
C ASN A 59 -8.46 2.27 -11.97
N VAL A 60 -8.11 3.37 -11.28
CA VAL A 60 -9.05 4.47 -11.01
C VAL A 60 -9.61 5.08 -12.29
N TYR A 61 -8.77 5.34 -13.29
CA TYR A 61 -9.23 5.89 -14.57
C TYR A 61 -10.03 4.88 -15.41
N ARG A 62 -9.57 3.63 -15.49
CA ARG A 62 -10.20 2.58 -16.30
C ARG A 62 -11.55 2.15 -15.75
N GLU A 63 -11.67 2.09 -14.43
CA GLU A 63 -12.86 1.59 -13.73
C GLU A 63 -13.71 2.72 -13.13
N LYS A 64 -13.43 3.98 -13.47
CA LYS A 64 -14.24 5.16 -13.07
C LYS A 64 -14.43 5.29 -11.56
N HIS A 65 -13.43 4.89 -10.79
CA HIS A 65 -13.41 5.10 -9.34
C HIS A 65 -13.37 6.58 -8.99
N HIS A 66 -13.64 6.89 -7.73
CA HIS A 66 -13.61 8.27 -7.27
C HIS A 66 -12.19 8.87 -7.38
N PRO A 67 -12.03 10.06 -7.98
CA PRO A 67 -10.71 10.60 -8.34
C PRO A 67 -9.84 10.93 -7.12
N THR A 68 -10.41 11.04 -5.91
CA THR A 68 -9.59 11.28 -4.70
C THR A 68 -8.60 10.15 -4.40
N ILE A 69 -8.85 8.94 -4.88
CA ILE A 69 -7.91 7.81 -4.75
C ILE A 69 -6.62 8.08 -5.53
N ILE A 70 -6.65 8.90 -6.59
CA ILE A 70 -5.44 9.28 -7.35
C ILE A 70 -4.46 10.02 -6.45
N PHE A 71 -4.93 10.90 -5.56
CA PHE A 71 -4.03 11.60 -4.62
C PHE A 71 -3.37 10.64 -3.62
N ALA A 72 -4.08 9.61 -3.18
CA ALA A 72 -3.50 8.58 -2.31
C ALA A 72 -2.45 7.77 -3.08
N ALA A 73 -2.72 7.43 -4.35
CA ALA A 73 -1.77 6.72 -5.19
C ALA A 73 -0.54 7.57 -5.55
N ILE A 74 -0.68 8.88 -5.81
CA ILE A 74 0.44 9.80 -6.01
C ILE A 74 1.30 9.88 -4.74
N GLY A 75 0.68 10.05 -3.57
CA GLY A 75 1.41 10.04 -2.29
C GLY A 75 2.19 8.73 -2.09
N PHE A 76 1.55 7.60 -2.39
CA PHE A 76 2.16 6.28 -2.31
C PHE A 76 3.35 6.10 -3.28
N PHE A 77 3.25 6.64 -4.50
CA PHE A 77 4.37 6.69 -5.45
C PHE A 77 5.52 7.55 -4.93
N ILE A 78 5.22 8.73 -4.38
CA ILE A 78 6.24 9.65 -3.86
C ILE A 78 7.00 9.03 -2.69
N VAL A 79 6.32 8.30 -1.79
CA VAL A 79 6.99 7.53 -0.72
C VAL A 79 7.99 6.54 -1.31
N GLY A 80 7.57 5.71 -2.28
CA GLY A 80 8.47 4.74 -2.92
C GLY A 80 9.64 5.39 -3.66
N PHE A 81 9.39 6.50 -4.37
CA PHE A 81 10.43 7.24 -5.06
C PHE A 81 11.42 7.89 -4.09
N GLY A 82 10.92 8.52 -3.02
CA GLY A 82 11.74 9.11 -1.97
C GLY A 82 12.63 8.08 -1.28
N SER A 83 12.04 6.97 -0.86
CA SER A 83 12.75 5.84 -0.28
C SER A 83 13.81 5.27 -1.23
N TRP A 84 13.49 5.09 -2.51
CA TRP A 84 14.48 4.67 -3.52
C TRP A 84 15.66 5.65 -3.57
N MET A 85 15.40 6.95 -3.68
CA MET A 85 16.46 7.95 -3.75
C MET A 85 17.28 8.00 -2.45
N PHE A 86 16.64 7.80 -1.30
CA PHE A 86 17.31 7.76 0.00
C PHE A 86 18.26 6.57 0.09
N HIS A 87 17.78 5.34 -0.09
CA HIS A 87 18.64 4.14 0.01
C HIS A 87 19.70 4.06 -1.09
N MET A 88 19.50 4.76 -2.21
CA MET A 88 20.50 4.83 -3.28
C MET A 88 21.67 5.75 -2.92
N THR A 89 21.42 6.83 -2.17
CA THR A 89 22.37 7.94 -1.98
C THR A 89 22.82 8.15 -0.53
N LEU A 90 21.97 7.79 0.44
CA LEU A 90 22.07 8.10 1.87
C LEU A 90 22.26 9.60 2.17
N TRP A 91 21.57 10.45 1.39
CA TRP A 91 21.53 11.89 1.64
C TRP A 91 20.38 12.31 2.54
N TYR A 92 20.61 13.28 3.41
CA TYR A 92 19.60 13.82 4.32
C TYR A 92 18.38 14.40 3.58
N GLU A 93 18.58 15.06 2.45
CA GLU A 93 17.50 15.62 1.64
C GLU A 93 16.57 14.53 1.11
N PHE A 94 17.11 13.37 0.73
CA PHE A 94 16.32 12.24 0.29
C PHE A 94 15.73 11.45 1.46
N GLN A 95 16.40 11.41 2.62
CA GLN A 95 15.78 10.91 3.86
C GLN A 95 14.50 11.69 4.19
N LEU A 96 14.51 13.02 4.04
CA LEU A 96 13.29 13.83 4.20
C LEU A 96 12.23 13.50 3.14
N LEU A 97 12.64 13.19 1.90
CA LEU A 97 11.75 12.78 0.82
C LEU A 97 11.20 11.35 1.01
N ASP A 98 11.85 10.51 1.79
CA ASP A 98 11.34 9.21 2.20
C ASP A 98 10.33 9.36 3.35
N GLU A 99 10.76 9.98 4.45
CA GLU A 99 9.99 10.01 5.70
C GLU A 99 8.79 10.97 5.63
N LEU A 100 8.97 12.23 5.20
CA LEU A 100 7.89 13.23 5.26
C LEU A 100 6.68 12.86 4.38
N PRO A 101 6.86 12.35 3.14
CA PRO A 101 5.74 11.90 2.33
C PRO A 101 4.92 10.77 2.94
N MET A 102 5.46 9.96 3.86
CA MET A 102 4.64 8.96 4.57
C MET A 102 3.50 9.64 5.35
N ILE A 103 3.78 10.76 6.01
CA ILE A 103 2.77 11.56 6.73
C ILE A 103 1.80 12.18 5.73
N TYR A 104 2.31 12.86 4.70
CA TYR A 104 1.49 13.58 3.72
C TYR A 104 0.58 12.65 2.91
N ALA A 105 1.09 11.47 2.52
CA ALA A 105 0.32 10.44 1.85
C ALA A 105 -0.82 9.93 2.74
N THR A 106 -0.60 9.83 4.06
CA THR A 106 -1.60 9.37 5.04
C THR A 106 -2.63 10.46 5.39
N CYS A 107 -2.30 11.74 5.19
CA CYS A 107 -3.27 12.84 5.27
C CYS A 107 -4.41 12.70 4.24
N VAL A 108 -4.17 12.09 3.08
CA VAL A 108 -5.18 11.87 2.05
C VAL A 108 -6.28 10.88 2.49
N PRO A 109 -5.98 9.63 2.92
CA PRO A 109 -6.99 8.72 3.42
C PRO A 109 -7.66 9.27 4.69
N LEU A 110 -6.95 10.00 5.55
CA LEU A 110 -7.55 10.72 6.68
C LEU A 110 -8.64 11.69 6.20
N TYR A 111 -8.33 12.53 5.22
CA TYR A 111 -9.31 13.42 4.62
C TYR A 111 -10.49 12.64 4.04
N ILE A 112 -10.25 11.58 3.26
CA ILE A 112 -11.29 10.76 2.63
C ILE A 112 -12.28 10.21 3.67
N VAL A 113 -11.80 9.61 4.75
CA VAL A 113 -12.66 8.92 5.72
C VAL A 113 -13.39 9.89 6.67
N PHE A 114 -12.86 11.09 6.90
CA PHE A 114 -13.51 12.10 7.74
C PHE A 114 -14.37 13.12 6.96
N SER A 115 -14.10 13.35 5.68
CA SER A 115 -14.87 14.27 4.82
C SER A 115 -16.19 13.68 4.31
N ASN A 116 -16.34 12.35 4.39
CA ASN A 116 -17.49 11.65 3.83
C ASN A 116 -18.83 12.16 4.40
N LYS A 117 -19.77 12.49 3.50
CA LYS A 117 -21.11 13.04 3.80
C LYS A 117 -21.11 14.27 4.72
N LYS A 118 -20.03 15.05 4.72
CA LYS A 118 -19.94 16.32 5.45
C LYS A 118 -20.21 17.51 4.52
N SER A 119 -20.60 18.63 5.11
CA SER A 119 -20.78 19.89 4.39
C SER A 119 -19.47 20.40 3.79
N ASN A 120 -19.54 21.18 2.71
CA ASN A 120 -18.35 21.75 2.07
C ASN A 120 -17.51 22.60 3.04
N HIS A 121 -18.17 23.37 3.92
CA HIS A 121 -17.49 24.12 4.98
C HIS A 121 -16.65 23.20 5.89
N PHE A 122 -17.23 22.09 6.37
CA PHE A 122 -16.49 21.14 7.21
C PHE A 122 -15.33 20.50 6.44
N LYS A 123 -15.53 20.15 5.17
CA LYS A 123 -14.49 19.57 4.32
C LYS A 123 -13.31 20.54 4.15
N THR A 124 -13.57 21.81 3.91
CA THR A 124 -12.51 22.83 3.81
C THR A 124 -11.77 22.98 5.14
N LEU A 125 -12.50 23.11 6.26
CA LEU A 125 -11.88 23.23 7.59
C LEU A 125 -11.03 22.01 7.93
N LEU A 126 -11.52 20.80 7.63
CA LEU A 126 -10.78 19.56 7.81
C LEU A 126 -9.50 19.55 6.97
N GLY A 127 -9.58 19.93 5.68
CA GLY A 127 -8.41 19.99 4.81
C GLY A 127 -7.35 20.97 5.31
N VAL A 128 -7.76 22.17 5.72
CA VAL A 128 -6.87 23.18 6.30
C VAL A 128 -6.24 22.67 7.61
N GLY A 129 -7.02 22.05 8.49
CA GLY A 129 -6.53 21.50 9.75
C GLY A 129 -5.53 20.36 9.55
N ILE A 130 -5.79 19.46 8.61
CA ILE A 130 -4.87 18.37 8.26
C ILE A 130 -3.56 18.94 7.69
N ALA A 131 -3.64 19.91 6.78
CA ALA A 131 -2.45 20.55 6.21
C ALA A 131 -1.63 21.29 7.27
N ALA A 132 -2.27 22.07 8.14
CA ALA A 132 -1.60 22.76 9.24
C ALA A 132 -0.94 21.78 10.21
N GLY A 133 -1.61 20.68 10.55
CA GLY A 133 -1.04 19.62 11.40
C GLY A 133 0.18 18.94 10.78
N ALA A 134 0.12 18.62 9.49
CA ALA A 134 1.24 18.03 8.76
C ALA A 134 2.45 18.97 8.68
N LEU A 135 2.22 20.27 8.43
CA LEU A 135 3.27 21.30 8.42
C LEU A 135 3.88 21.50 9.80
N LEU A 136 3.07 21.51 10.86
CA LEU A 136 3.55 21.60 12.23
C LEU A 136 4.44 20.40 12.60
N LEU A 137 3.99 19.18 12.30
CA LEU A 137 4.77 17.96 12.51
C LEU A 137 6.09 18.03 11.75
N THR A 138 6.07 18.50 10.50
CA THR A 138 7.26 18.70 9.67
C THR A 138 8.23 19.69 10.32
N ALA A 139 7.74 20.85 10.80
CA ALA A 139 8.57 21.85 11.45
C ALA A 139 9.22 21.30 12.73
N ILE A 140 8.47 20.55 13.55
CA ILE A 140 8.99 19.88 14.74
C ILE A 140 10.05 18.85 14.35
N TYR A 141 9.80 18.06 13.29
CA TYR A 141 10.73 17.03 12.83
C TYR A 141 12.04 17.62 12.31
N LEU A 142 11.97 18.69 11.52
CA LEU A 142 13.17 19.39 11.02
C LEU A 142 13.99 20.02 12.14
N HIS A 143 13.34 20.40 13.24
CA HIS A 143 14.02 20.93 14.42
C HIS A 143 14.65 19.83 15.29
N ASN A 144 13.91 18.74 15.57
CA ASN A 144 14.36 17.70 16.50
C ASN A 144 15.22 16.61 15.86
N LYS A 145 15.07 16.38 14.54
CA LYS A 145 15.72 15.33 13.74
C LYS A 145 15.68 13.94 14.38
N ASN A 146 14.64 13.65 15.15
CA ASN A 146 14.50 12.38 15.87
C ASN A 146 13.55 11.45 15.11
N PRO A 147 14.03 10.38 14.46
CA PRO A 147 13.20 9.50 13.64
C PRO A 147 12.09 8.81 14.45
N THR A 148 12.30 8.58 15.75
CA THR A 148 11.29 7.99 16.64
C THR A 148 10.04 8.87 16.78
N PHE A 149 10.21 10.20 16.77
CA PHE A 149 9.06 11.13 16.81
C PHE A 149 8.20 10.99 15.56
N HIS A 150 8.84 10.91 14.39
CA HIS A 150 8.16 10.69 13.11
C HIS A 150 7.42 9.36 13.10
N GLN A 151 8.10 8.27 13.47
CA GLN A 151 7.52 6.92 13.51
C GLN A 151 6.29 6.84 14.41
N ALA A 152 6.35 7.44 15.61
CA ALA A 152 5.21 7.48 16.53
C ALA A 152 4.02 8.25 15.93
N ALA A 153 4.29 9.42 15.33
CA ALA A 153 3.23 10.22 14.72
C ALA A 153 2.59 9.51 13.51
N TYR A 154 3.40 8.84 12.68
CA TYR A 154 2.93 8.02 11.57
C TYR A 154 2.05 6.85 12.05
N GLY A 155 2.46 6.16 13.12
CA GLY A 155 1.69 5.07 13.73
C GLY A 155 0.33 5.54 14.27
N ILE A 156 0.31 6.65 15.01
CA ILE A 156 -0.93 7.25 15.54
C ILE A 156 -1.88 7.64 14.40
N LEU A 157 -1.34 8.29 13.35
CA LEU A 157 -2.13 8.73 12.20
C LEU A 157 -2.77 7.54 11.48
N ASN A 158 -2.02 6.46 11.24
CA ASN A 158 -2.56 5.23 10.64
C ASN A 158 -3.64 4.59 11.51
N PHE A 159 -3.44 4.54 12.84
CA PHE A 159 -4.44 4.00 13.76
C PHE A 159 -5.76 4.77 13.68
N ILE A 160 -5.72 6.10 13.65
CA ILE A 160 -6.92 6.96 13.49
C ILE A 160 -7.63 6.67 12.17
N VAL A 161 -6.87 6.62 11.07
CA VAL A 161 -7.38 6.37 9.72
C VAL A 161 -8.05 4.99 9.62
N ILE A 162 -7.40 3.94 10.14
CA ILE A 162 -7.93 2.58 10.17
C ILE A 162 -9.15 2.50 11.08
N GLY A 163 -9.10 3.06 12.28
CA GLY A 163 -10.24 3.08 13.21
C GLY A 163 -11.48 3.72 12.60
N LYS A 164 -11.31 4.86 11.90
CA LYS A 164 -12.41 5.51 11.20
C LYS A 164 -12.92 4.68 10.02
N SER A 165 -12.03 4.04 9.28
CA SER A 165 -12.38 3.13 8.18
C SER A 165 -13.23 1.95 8.65
N VAL A 166 -12.83 1.32 9.76
CA VAL A 166 -13.58 0.24 10.43
C VAL A 166 -14.97 0.71 10.85
N ALA A 167 -15.08 1.90 11.44
CA ALA A 167 -16.36 2.47 11.85
C ALA A 167 -17.29 2.72 10.65
N LEU A 168 -16.77 3.24 9.53
CA LEU A 168 -17.54 3.43 8.30
C LEU A 168 -17.99 2.09 7.70
N THR A 169 -17.11 1.10 7.64
CA THR A 169 -17.42 -0.24 7.15
C THR A 169 -18.56 -0.89 7.96
N LYS A 170 -18.51 -0.79 9.30
CA LYS A 170 -19.59 -1.28 10.17
C LYS A 170 -20.92 -0.55 9.92
N ALA A 171 -20.87 0.76 9.67
CA ALA A 171 -22.05 1.60 9.51
C ALA A 171 -22.73 1.46 8.13
N TYR A 172 -21.96 1.27 7.05
CA TYR A 172 -22.47 1.35 5.68
C TYR A 172 -22.58 0.03 4.94
N ILE A 173 -22.00 -1.03 5.47
CA ILE A 173 -21.99 -2.34 4.81
C ILE A 173 -22.86 -3.27 5.65
N SER A 174 -24.05 -3.59 5.18
CA SER A 174 -24.98 -4.46 5.90
C SER A 174 -24.65 -5.94 5.67
N ASP A 175 -24.43 -6.32 4.41
CA ASP A 175 -24.17 -7.69 3.97
C ASP A 175 -22.95 -8.32 4.65
N GLN A 176 -23.16 -9.52 5.23
CA GLN A 176 -22.14 -10.20 6.01
C GLN A 176 -20.99 -10.73 5.13
N LYS A 177 -21.30 -11.18 3.90
CA LYS A 177 -20.27 -11.68 2.97
C LYS A 177 -19.30 -10.56 2.59
N THR A 178 -19.83 -9.39 2.28
CA THR A 178 -19.06 -8.18 1.98
C THR A 178 -18.28 -7.71 3.20
N LYS A 179 -18.90 -7.64 4.38
CA LYS A 179 -18.18 -7.33 5.63
C LYS A 179 -16.97 -8.26 5.86
N ASN A 180 -17.15 -9.57 5.68
CA ASN A 180 -16.07 -10.56 5.82
C ASN A 180 -14.93 -10.30 4.83
N LEU A 181 -15.24 -9.86 3.61
CA LEU A 181 -14.23 -9.44 2.64
C LEU A 181 -13.45 -8.21 3.14
N PHE A 182 -14.11 -7.16 3.64
CA PHE A 182 -13.43 -6.01 4.24
C PHE A 182 -12.56 -6.40 5.45
N TRP A 183 -13.03 -7.31 6.30
CA TRP A 183 -12.22 -7.84 7.41
C TRP A 183 -11.02 -8.63 6.93
N ARG A 184 -11.17 -9.43 5.88
CA ARG A 184 -10.05 -10.14 5.26
C ARG A 184 -9.01 -9.19 4.69
N LEU A 185 -9.43 -8.13 3.98
CA LEU A 185 -8.50 -7.11 3.45
C LEU A 185 -7.78 -6.38 4.58
N LEU A 186 -8.49 -5.99 5.63
CA LEU A 186 -7.89 -5.34 6.79
C LEU A 186 -6.89 -6.26 7.50
N ALA A 187 -7.26 -7.54 7.71
CA ALA A 187 -6.38 -8.52 8.32
C ALA A 187 -5.12 -8.76 7.48
N LEU A 188 -5.26 -8.92 6.16
CA LEU A 188 -4.12 -9.09 5.26
C LEU A 188 -3.22 -7.86 5.23
N GLY A 189 -3.79 -6.66 5.13
CA GLY A 189 -3.03 -5.41 5.13
C GLY A 189 -2.28 -5.18 6.45
N LEU A 190 -2.96 -5.37 7.58
CA LEU A 190 -2.35 -5.25 8.92
C LEU A 190 -1.29 -6.33 9.16
N PHE A 191 -1.56 -7.58 8.78
CA PHE A 191 -0.58 -8.66 8.91
C PHE A 191 0.67 -8.34 8.08
N SER A 192 0.50 -7.95 6.81
CA SER A 192 1.60 -7.56 5.94
C SER A 192 2.43 -6.44 6.58
N PHE A 193 1.78 -5.36 7.01
CA PHE A 193 2.46 -4.23 7.62
C PHE A 193 3.20 -4.61 8.91
N LEU A 194 2.56 -5.33 9.83
CA LEU A 194 3.16 -5.74 11.11
C LEU A 194 4.29 -6.77 10.92
N PHE A 195 4.16 -7.67 9.95
CA PHE A 195 5.21 -8.63 9.62
C PHE A 195 6.42 -7.92 9.03
N GLY A 196 6.22 -6.96 8.11
CA GLY A 196 7.28 -6.07 7.67
C GLY A 196 7.93 -5.36 8.86
N TYR A 197 7.14 -4.76 9.76
CA TYR A 197 7.65 -4.02 10.92
C TYR A 197 8.51 -4.90 11.81
N PHE A 198 8.11 -6.16 11.99
CA PHE A 198 8.88 -7.15 12.71
C PHE A 198 10.24 -7.41 12.04
N LEU A 199 10.28 -7.62 10.71
CA LEU A 199 11.53 -7.83 9.97
C LEU A 199 12.46 -6.61 10.03
N TRP A 200 11.89 -5.40 9.92
CA TRP A 200 12.62 -4.14 10.09
C TRP A 200 13.27 -4.03 11.47
N ASN A 201 12.55 -4.35 12.55
CA ASN A 201 13.10 -4.33 13.91
C ASN A 201 14.20 -5.38 14.11
N LEU A 202 14.06 -6.58 13.51
CA LEU A 202 15.11 -7.58 13.54
C LEU A 202 16.39 -7.08 12.87
N ASP A 203 16.25 -6.39 11.74
CA ASP A 203 17.36 -5.83 10.97
C ASP A 203 18.13 -4.77 11.80
N ILE A 204 17.40 -3.89 12.50
CA ILE A 204 18.00 -2.86 13.37
C ILE A 204 18.69 -3.47 14.59
N HIS A 205 17.98 -4.33 15.35
CA HIS A 205 18.46 -4.75 16.66
C HIS A 205 19.48 -5.90 16.61
N LEU A 206 19.50 -6.68 15.52
CA LEU A 206 20.41 -7.80 15.31
C LEU A 206 21.35 -7.57 14.11
N CYS A 207 21.62 -6.31 13.78
CA CYS A 207 22.32 -5.97 12.54
C CYS A 207 23.68 -6.66 12.40
N ASN A 208 24.51 -6.64 13.45
CA ASN A 208 25.82 -7.28 13.44
C ASN A 208 25.74 -8.79 13.18
N GLN A 209 24.69 -9.45 13.67
CA GLN A 209 24.44 -10.87 13.44
C GLN A 209 23.99 -11.11 11.99
N TRP A 210 23.08 -10.27 11.48
CA TRP A 210 22.61 -10.37 10.09
C TRP A 210 23.70 -10.10 9.06
N ILE A 211 24.59 -9.12 9.28
CA ILE A 211 25.78 -8.89 8.44
C ILE A 211 26.64 -10.16 8.40
N LYS A 212 26.96 -10.75 9.56
CA LYS A 212 27.77 -11.99 9.63
C LYS A 212 27.12 -13.12 8.85
N ILE A 213 25.82 -13.36 9.06
CA ILE A 213 25.06 -14.40 8.36
C ILE A 213 25.10 -14.17 6.84
N ARG A 214 24.85 -12.93 6.37
CA ARG A 214 24.89 -12.59 4.94
C ARG A 214 26.26 -12.85 4.32
N ARG A 215 27.34 -12.45 5.00
CA ARG A 215 28.71 -12.71 4.56
C ARG A 215 29.07 -14.20 4.59
N GLU A 216 28.55 -14.98 5.53
CA GLU A 216 28.75 -16.43 5.61
C GLU A 216 28.03 -17.18 4.49
N VAL A 217 26.80 -16.80 4.12
CA VAL A 217 26.06 -17.43 3.02
C VAL A 217 26.57 -17.00 1.65
N GLY A 218 27.03 -15.76 1.50
CA GLY A 218 27.55 -15.19 0.25
C GLY A 218 26.46 -14.66 -0.69
N LEU A 219 26.86 -13.92 -1.72
CA LEU A 219 25.98 -13.44 -2.79
C LEU A 219 25.63 -14.57 -3.76
N PRO A 220 24.41 -14.59 -4.34
CA PRO A 220 23.31 -13.63 -4.13
C PRO A 220 22.42 -13.95 -2.92
N TYR A 221 22.66 -15.06 -2.21
CA TYR A 221 21.80 -15.52 -1.13
C TYR A 221 21.63 -14.52 0.01
N GLY A 222 22.70 -13.82 0.38
CA GLY A 222 22.65 -12.78 1.42
C GLY A 222 21.69 -11.65 1.10
N LEU A 223 21.47 -11.31 -0.18
CA LEU A 223 20.54 -10.26 -0.62
C LEU A 223 19.08 -10.58 -0.26
N VAL A 224 18.75 -11.85 -0.07
CA VAL A 224 17.39 -12.28 0.32
C VAL A 224 17.18 -12.14 1.83
N ILE A 225 18.24 -11.93 2.62
CA ILE A 225 18.20 -11.87 4.08
C ILE A 225 18.18 -10.40 4.57
N GLU A 226 17.91 -9.47 3.67
CA GLU A 226 17.80 -8.03 3.94
C GLU A 226 16.45 -7.73 4.61
N GLY A 227 16.42 -7.65 5.94
CA GLY A 227 15.17 -7.51 6.70
C GLY A 227 14.45 -6.20 6.38
N HIS A 228 15.21 -5.12 6.20
CA HIS A 228 14.69 -3.81 5.81
C HIS A 228 14.12 -3.80 4.38
N ALA A 229 14.73 -4.55 3.44
CA ALA A 229 14.20 -4.67 2.08
C ALA A 229 12.85 -5.40 2.06
N TRP A 230 12.67 -6.42 2.91
CA TRP A 230 11.37 -7.07 3.08
C TRP A 230 10.33 -6.14 3.71
N TRP A 231 10.73 -5.24 4.61
CA TRP A 231 9.85 -4.20 5.13
C TRP A 231 9.22 -3.37 4.02
N HIS A 232 10.00 -2.94 3.02
CA HIS A 232 9.46 -2.22 1.85
C HIS A 232 8.42 -3.05 1.10
N ILE A 233 8.71 -4.31 0.81
CA ILE A 233 7.77 -5.19 0.09
C ILE A 233 6.46 -5.34 0.87
N PHE A 234 6.55 -5.70 2.16
CA PHE A 234 5.37 -6.01 2.96
C PHE A 234 4.55 -4.76 3.32
N THR A 235 5.18 -3.63 3.59
CA THR A 235 4.45 -2.37 3.83
C THR A 235 3.85 -1.82 2.55
N GLY A 236 4.56 -1.87 1.42
CA GLY A 236 4.04 -1.52 0.10
C GLY A 236 2.79 -2.34 -0.25
N LEU A 237 2.84 -3.66 -0.06
CA LEU A 237 1.67 -4.53 -0.25
C LEU A 237 0.53 -4.21 0.73
N GLY A 238 0.85 -3.97 2.01
CA GLY A 238 -0.15 -3.62 3.02
C GLY A 238 -0.88 -2.31 2.71
N VAL A 239 -0.13 -1.27 2.30
CA VAL A 239 -0.68 0.03 1.89
C VAL A 239 -1.51 -0.12 0.61
N TYR A 240 -1.05 -0.88 -0.38
CA TYR A 240 -1.84 -1.16 -1.59
C TYR A 240 -3.18 -1.83 -1.26
N ILE A 241 -3.18 -2.87 -0.43
CA ILE A 241 -4.40 -3.55 0.02
C ILE A 241 -5.34 -2.56 0.73
N TYR A 242 -4.79 -1.67 1.55
CA TYR A 242 -5.57 -0.64 2.23
C TYR A 242 -6.13 0.43 1.27
N ILE A 243 -5.40 0.81 0.22
CA ILE A 243 -5.92 1.71 -0.83
C ILE A 243 -7.08 1.03 -1.58
N VAL A 244 -6.98 -0.26 -1.90
CA VAL A 244 -8.07 -1.03 -2.49
C VAL A 244 -9.28 -1.12 -1.55
N TYR A 245 -9.04 -1.34 -0.25
CA TYR A 245 -10.07 -1.27 0.79
C TYR A 245 -10.79 0.08 0.75
N LEU A 246 -10.05 1.19 0.70
CA LEU A 246 -10.62 2.54 0.65
C LEU A 246 -11.39 2.79 -0.64
N CYS A 247 -10.87 2.33 -1.77
CA CYS A 247 -11.53 2.41 -3.06
C CYS A 247 -12.89 1.71 -3.01
N TYR A 248 -12.92 0.47 -2.48
CA TYR A 248 -14.16 -0.28 -2.35
C TYR A 248 -15.12 0.35 -1.34
N LEU A 249 -14.61 0.86 -0.21
CA LEU A 249 -15.43 1.58 0.76
C LEU A 249 -16.10 2.79 0.12
N GLN A 250 -15.39 3.57 -0.70
CA GLN A 250 -15.97 4.72 -1.40
C GLN A 250 -17.10 4.32 -2.35
N VAL A 251 -17.02 3.16 -3.00
CA VAL A 251 -18.12 2.62 -3.84
C VAL A 251 -19.40 2.44 -3.00
N PHE A 252 -19.30 1.88 -1.79
CA PHE A 252 -20.45 1.75 -0.88
C PHE A 252 -20.95 3.09 -0.36
N LEU A 253 -20.04 4.00 0.00
CA LEU A 253 -20.41 5.33 0.49
C LEU A 253 -21.17 6.13 -0.58
N ALA A 254 -20.83 5.93 -1.85
CA ALA A 254 -21.52 6.50 -3.01
C ALA A 254 -22.79 5.73 -3.42
N LYS A 255 -23.13 4.62 -2.75
CA LYS A 255 -24.23 3.71 -3.10
C LYS A 255 -24.14 3.14 -4.52
N ARG A 256 -22.92 2.84 -4.99
CA ARG A 256 -22.63 2.34 -6.34
C ARG A 256 -22.20 0.88 -6.38
N GLN A 257 -22.32 0.14 -5.27
CA GLN A 257 -21.85 -1.24 -5.16
C GLN A 257 -22.47 -2.20 -6.18
N HIS A 258 -23.64 -1.89 -6.75
CA HIS A 258 -24.27 -2.69 -7.80
C HIS A 258 -23.58 -2.58 -9.17
N LEU A 259 -22.70 -1.58 -9.37
CA LEU A 259 -21.97 -1.37 -10.63
C LEU A 259 -20.60 -2.08 -10.65
N TYR A 260 -20.13 -2.56 -9.51
CA TYR A 260 -18.77 -3.04 -9.35
C TYR A 260 -18.74 -4.47 -8.82
N HIS A 261 -17.67 -5.19 -9.15
CA HIS A 261 -17.31 -6.44 -8.50
C HIS A 261 -15.92 -6.37 -7.87
N PHE A 262 -15.69 -7.23 -6.90
CA PHE A 262 -14.40 -7.37 -6.25
C PHE A 262 -13.70 -8.63 -6.77
N LEU A 263 -12.45 -8.48 -7.21
CA LEU A 263 -11.68 -9.55 -7.84
C LEU A 263 -10.30 -9.70 -7.19
N TRP A 264 -9.70 -10.87 -7.39
CA TRP A 264 -8.33 -11.19 -6.98
C TRP A 264 -7.54 -11.59 -8.21
N TRP A 265 -6.55 -10.79 -8.61
CA TRP A 265 -5.64 -11.16 -9.69
C TRP A 265 -4.63 -12.19 -9.18
N CYS A 266 -4.56 -13.32 -9.87
CA CYS A 266 -3.77 -14.50 -9.48
C CYS A 266 -4.01 -14.98 -8.04
N GLY A 267 -5.15 -14.65 -7.43
CA GLY A 267 -5.47 -15.00 -6.04
C GLY A 267 -4.80 -14.14 -4.95
N PHE A 268 -3.91 -13.21 -5.31
CA PHE A 268 -3.11 -12.43 -4.35
C PHE A 268 -3.38 -10.92 -4.41
N PHE A 269 -3.66 -10.36 -5.59
CA PHE A 269 -3.77 -8.91 -5.77
C PHE A 269 -5.23 -8.45 -5.84
N PRO A 270 -5.79 -7.88 -4.77
CA PRO A 270 -7.18 -7.43 -4.76
C PRO A 270 -7.37 -6.21 -5.65
N HIS A 271 -8.48 -6.14 -6.37
CA HIS A 271 -8.88 -4.97 -7.14
C HIS A 271 -10.39 -4.89 -7.27
N VAL A 272 -10.90 -3.71 -7.63
CA VAL A 272 -12.33 -3.43 -7.80
C VAL A 272 -12.53 -2.95 -9.22
N ASP A 273 -13.39 -3.63 -9.97
CA ASP A 273 -13.62 -3.32 -11.38
C ASP A 273 -15.10 -3.07 -11.63
N LEU A 274 -15.40 -2.27 -12.66
CA LEU A 274 -16.77 -2.12 -13.15
C LEU A 274 -17.24 -3.40 -13.81
N LEU A 275 -18.51 -3.74 -13.61
CA LEU A 275 -19.17 -4.76 -14.42
C LEU A 275 -19.08 -4.36 -15.91
N PRO A 276 -18.85 -5.31 -16.84
CA PRO A 276 -18.72 -5.01 -18.27
C PRO A 276 -19.89 -4.20 -18.83
N GLU A 277 -21.12 -4.54 -18.41
CA GLU A 277 -22.35 -3.86 -18.82
C GLU A 277 -22.41 -2.43 -18.25
N ALA A 278 -22.04 -2.28 -16.97
CA ALA A 278 -21.99 -0.97 -16.31
C ALA A 278 -20.95 -0.07 -16.99
N LYS A 279 -19.81 -0.61 -17.39
CA LYS A 279 -18.73 0.12 -18.08
C LYS A 279 -19.15 0.58 -19.47
N ALA A 280 -19.79 -0.30 -20.25
CA ALA A 280 -20.31 0.04 -21.57
C ALA A 280 -21.35 1.17 -21.48
N LEU A 281 -22.29 1.05 -20.54
CA LEU A 281 -23.33 2.04 -20.32
C LEU A 281 -22.77 3.37 -19.80
N TRP A 282 -21.79 3.34 -18.88
CA TRP A 282 -21.10 4.54 -18.41
C TRP A 282 -20.45 5.30 -19.55
N ASN A 283 -19.72 4.61 -20.44
CA ASN A 283 -19.07 5.23 -21.58
C ASN A 283 -20.08 5.86 -22.55
N LYS A 284 -21.25 5.25 -22.72
CA LYS A 284 -22.35 5.81 -23.54
C LYS A 284 -22.99 7.04 -22.90
N LEU A 285 -23.20 7.03 -21.58
CA LEU A 285 -23.92 8.09 -20.86
C LEU A 285 -23.02 9.25 -20.44
N GLY A 286 -21.69 9.05 -20.36
CA GLY A 286 -20.75 10.01 -19.79
C GLY A 286 -20.87 10.18 -18.27
N ARG A 287 -21.71 9.35 -17.60
CA ARG A 287 -21.95 9.37 -16.15
C ARG A 287 -22.23 7.96 -15.61
N ALA A 288 -22.23 7.84 -14.29
CA ALA A 288 -22.67 6.62 -13.61
C ALA A 288 -24.09 6.23 -14.04
N PRO A 289 -24.32 4.98 -14.46
CA PRO A 289 -25.66 4.44 -14.64
C PRO A 289 -26.48 4.45 -13.35
N THR A 290 -27.78 4.65 -13.46
CA THR A 290 -28.75 4.46 -12.38
C THR A 290 -29.11 2.98 -12.23
N GLU A 291 -29.68 2.59 -11.09
CA GLU A 291 -30.14 1.21 -10.86
C GLU A 291 -31.20 0.79 -11.90
N THR A 292 -32.07 1.70 -12.31
CA THR A 292 -33.08 1.44 -13.36
C THR A 292 -32.45 1.19 -14.71
N GLU A 293 -31.51 2.05 -15.15
CA GLU A 293 -30.80 1.86 -16.43
C GLU A 293 -30.01 0.54 -16.44
N MET A 294 -29.43 0.14 -15.29
CA MET A 294 -28.76 -1.16 -15.15
C MET A 294 -29.74 -2.34 -15.24
N ALA A 295 -30.93 -2.21 -14.66
CA ALA A 295 -31.96 -3.26 -14.71
C ALA A 295 -32.47 -3.49 -16.14
N GLU A 296 -32.61 -2.44 -16.93
CA GLU A 296 -33.01 -2.52 -18.34
C GLU A 296 -31.97 -3.24 -19.22
N VAL A 297 -30.67 -2.98 -19.02
CA VAL A 297 -29.62 -3.70 -19.76
C VAL A 297 -29.59 -5.18 -19.39
N THR A 298 -29.85 -5.49 -18.13
CA THR A 298 -29.86 -6.88 -17.63
C THR A 298 -31.08 -7.66 -18.14
N SER A 299 -32.22 -7.00 -18.36
CA SER A 299 -33.42 -7.64 -18.93
C SER A 299 -33.32 -7.85 -20.44
N LEU A 300 -32.68 -6.91 -21.17
CA LEU A 300 -32.50 -6.98 -22.62
C LEU A 300 -31.40 -7.97 -23.06
N SER A 301 -30.41 -8.23 -22.22
CA SER A 301 -29.33 -9.17 -22.54
C SER A 301 -29.73 -10.65 -22.46
N GLY A 302 -31.00 -10.96 -22.16
CA GLY A 302 -31.49 -12.34 -22.10
C GLY A 302 -30.88 -13.15 -20.96
N VAL A 303 -30.17 -12.53 -20.01
CA VAL A 303 -29.69 -13.16 -18.76
C VAL A 303 -30.86 -13.27 -17.76
N SER A 304 -32.05 -13.60 -18.25
CA SER A 304 -33.18 -14.06 -17.45
C SER A 304 -32.96 -15.53 -17.12
N GLY A 305 -32.07 -15.83 -16.18
CA GLY A 305 -31.80 -17.23 -15.82
C GLY A 305 -30.74 -17.51 -14.77
N VAL A 306 -29.92 -16.53 -14.35
CA VAL A 306 -29.05 -16.75 -13.19
C VAL A 306 -29.85 -16.39 -11.94
N LYS A 307 -30.50 -17.40 -11.35
CA LYS A 307 -30.79 -17.41 -9.91
C LYS A 307 -29.61 -16.73 -9.23
N ARG A 308 -29.84 -15.65 -8.48
CA ARG A 308 -28.85 -15.01 -7.61
C ARG A 308 -28.09 -16.11 -6.85
N VAL A 309 -26.89 -16.49 -7.33
CA VAL A 309 -26.14 -17.63 -6.81
C VAL A 309 -25.49 -17.22 -5.49
N SER A 310 -26.26 -17.33 -4.42
CA SER A 310 -25.76 -17.96 -3.20
C SER A 310 -25.45 -19.42 -3.54
N SER A 311 -24.25 -19.90 -3.17
CA SER A 311 -23.70 -21.26 -3.37
C SER A 311 -23.06 -21.56 -4.73
N ILE A 312 -21.73 -21.67 -4.74
CA ILE A 312 -20.92 -22.73 -5.38
C ILE A 312 -19.48 -22.20 -5.41
N HIS A 313 -18.71 -22.59 -4.40
CA HIS A 313 -17.31 -23.03 -4.51
C HIS A 313 -17.01 -23.86 -3.25
N ALA A 314 -17.61 -25.04 -3.23
CA ALA A 314 -17.17 -26.17 -2.42
C ALA A 314 -16.90 -27.32 -3.39
N LYS A 315 -15.66 -27.40 -3.87
CA LYS A 315 -15.07 -28.65 -4.36
C LYS A 315 -13.61 -28.67 -3.95
N SER A 316 -13.36 -29.26 -2.80
CA SER A 316 -12.08 -29.84 -2.40
C SER A 316 -12.34 -30.81 -1.26
N SER A 317 -11.81 -32.02 -1.40
CA SER A 317 -11.73 -33.13 -0.43
C SER A 317 -12.99 -33.98 -0.17
N SER A 318 -13.14 -35.05 -0.95
CA SER A 318 -13.46 -36.37 -0.40
C SER A 318 -12.69 -37.43 -1.20
N VAL A 319 -11.51 -37.80 -0.70
CA VAL A 319 -10.78 -38.99 -1.11
C VAL A 319 -11.45 -40.17 -0.40
N ASN A 320 -12.11 -41.04 -1.15
CA ASN A 320 -12.50 -42.36 -0.67
C ASN A 320 -11.39 -43.35 -1.01
N HIS A 321 -10.81 -43.94 0.03
CA HIS A 321 -10.07 -45.18 -0.04
C HIS A 321 -11.03 -46.33 -0.37
N HIS A 322 -10.77 -47.05 -1.46
CA HIS A 322 -10.98 -48.49 -1.57
C HIS A 322 -10.12 -49.03 -2.72
N ASN A 323 -8.94 -49.51 -2.36
CA ASN A 323 -8.40 -50.82 -2.69
C ASN A 323 -7.16 -51.06 -1.84
#